data_AF-A0A954L4J6-F1
#
_entry.id   AF-A0A954L4J6-F1
#
_cell.length_a   1.000
_cell.length_b   1.000
_cell.length_c   1.000
_cell.angle_alpha   90.00
_cell.angle_beta   90.00
_cell.angle_gamma   90.00
#
_symmetry.space_group_name_H-M   'P 1'
#
loop_
_entity.id
_entity.type
_entity.pdbx_description
1 polymer ?
#
loop_
_entity_poly.entity_id
_entity_poly.type
_entity_poly.pdbx_seq_one_letter_code
_entity_poly.pdbx_strand_id
1 'polypeptide(L)'
;MSGSPRDALVRDFRQLWDGPQPPGLGEFVVARGVEEPSLLTELALIDLEQRVARGESVQAEQYFDRFPAIAADPQLAGKLIAAEYDLIAEQLPAGVESAGRAIESRAFPPNLLDSTSTRLLRRAAAGESRAWELLVRVYGPVVRYWCRRAGLNKTDVADTFSETFLAVVRSLPKFEKQAGKAKFRAWLKTVTLSKVNNHFNKQGKQPAALGGSTAMMQLAEVADDPEWNAALEQSAAADNDEALAHSEEAFLAQRMVQLVRSEFRDQTWQAFYRTAVEQCTSQQAAEELGMSAMAVRKAKSRVMQRLKELLGGDEQA
;
A
#
# COMPACT_ATOMS: atom_id res chain seq x y z
N MET A 1 35.00 19.01 -5.78
CA MET A 1 33.54 18.98 -6.02
C MET A 1 32.87 18.77 -4.68
N SER A 2 32.57 19.84 -3.93
CA SER A 2 31.83 19.72 -2.67
C SER A 2 30.35 19.52 -2.98
N GLY A 3 29.81 18.34 -2.64
CA GLY A 3 28.37 18.07 -2.75
C GLY A 3 27.56 18.99 -1.83
N SER A 4 26.24 19.01 -2.02
CA SER A 4 25.32 19.79 -1.19
C SER A 4 25.49 19.42 0.30
N PRO A 5 25.25 20.35 1.25
CA PRO A 5 25.16 20.02 2.67
C PRO A 5 24.21 18.83 2.95
N ARG A 6 23.15 18.70 2.15
CA ARG A 6 22.24 17.55 2.15
C ARG A 6 22.97 16.23 1.81
N ASP A 7 23.71 16.21 0.71
CA ASP A 7 24.44 15.02 0.24
C ASP A 7 25.53 14.60 1.23
N ALA A 8 26.12 15.57 1.94
CA ALA A 8 27.05 15.30 3.02
C ALA A 8 26.37 14.55 4.17
N LEU A 9 25.21 15.01 4.63
CA LEU A 9 24.46 14.35 5.71
C LEU A 9 24.01 12.93 5.34
N VAL A 10 23.52 12.74 4.12
CA VAL A 10 23.11 11.42 3.62
C VAL A 10 24.31 10.46 3.56
N ARG A 11 25.45 10.93 3.06
CA ARG A 11 26.70 10.16 3.00
C ARG A 11 27.25 9.84 4.38
N ASP A 12 27.28 10.81 5.29
CA ASP A 12 27.73 10.62 6.68
C ASP A 12 26.88 9.53 7.36
N PHE A 13 25.55 9.59 7.21
CA PHE A 13 24.66 8.59 7.79
C PHE A 13 24.87 7.19 7.20
N ARG A 14 25.08 7.09 5.87
CA ARG A 14 25.41 5.82 5.22
C ARG A 14 26.71 5.22 5.75
N GLN A 15 27.74 6.04 5.99
CA GLN A 15 29.02 5.55 6.54
C GLN A 15 28.90 5.00 7.95
N LEU A 16 27.94 5.49 8.77
CA LEU A 16 27.72 4.93 10.10
C LEU A 16 27.25 3.46 10.07
N TRP A 17 26.62 3.04 8.97
CA TRP A 17 26.18 1.64 8.77
C TRP A 17 27.32 0.65 8.51
N ASP A 18 28.52 1.14 8.16
CA ASP A 18 29.74 0.31 8.05
C ASP A 18 30.25 -0.14 9.45
N GLY A 19 29.73 0.46 10.51
CA GLY A 19 30.04 0.11 11.89
C GLY A 19 29.45 -1.24 12.34
N PRO A 20 29.99 -1.78 13.45
CA PRO A 20 29.54 -3.07 14.00
C PRO A 20 28.10 -3.00 14.56
N GLN A 21 27.61 -1.82 14.94
CA GLN A 21 26.28 -1.63 15.51
C GLN A 21 25.40 -0.76 14.60
N PRO A 22 24.10 -1.06 14.45
CA PRO A 22 23.15 -0.21 13.74
C PRO A 22 23.11 1.21 14.35
N PRO A 23 23.26 2.28 13.55
CA PRO A 23 23.19 3.64 14.06
C PRO A 23 21.76 4.01 14.51
N GLY A 24 21.66 4.93 15.47
CA GLY A 24 20.39 5.51 15.89
C GLY A 24 19.99 6.70 15.02
N LEU A 25 19.05 6.51 14.08
CA LEU A 25 18.60 7.58 13.19
C LEU A 25 18.16 8.85 13.94
N GLY A 26 17.37 8.74 15.01
CA GLY A 26 16.91 9.93 15.74
C GLY A 26 18.02 10.66 16.49
N GLU A 27 19.03 9.94 16.99
CA GLU A 27 20.20 10.56 17.63
C GLU A 27 21.01 11.34 16.59
N PHE A 28 21.20 10.75 15.40
CA PHE A 28 21.87 11.41 14.28
C PHE A 28 21.13 12.68 13.83
N VAL A 29 19.81 12.58 13.65
CA VAL A 29 18.95 13.70 13.25
C VAL A 29 19.03 14.86 14.24
N VAL A 30 18.94 14.57 15.55
CA VAL A 30 19.06 15.58 16.61
C VAL A 30 20.46 16.19 16.64
N ALA A 31 21.51 15.36 16.58
CA ALA A 31 22.90 15.83 16.63
C ALA A 31 23.29 16.71 15.42
N ARG A 32 22.65 16.48 14.27
CA ARG A 32 22.91 17.23 13.03
C ARG A 32 21.88 18.33 12.75
N GLY A 33 20.88 18.52 13.62
CA GLY A 33 19.85 19.56 13.48
C GLY A 33 19.00 19.39 12.21
N VAL A 34 18.68 18.16 11.83
CA VAL A 34 17.89 17.88 10.62
C VAL A 34 16.40 18.02 10.93
N GLU A 35 15.76 19.03 10.37
CA GLU A 35 14.31 19.26 10.54
C GLU A 35 13.53 19.13 9.22
N GLU A 36 14.21 19.18 8.08
CA GLU A 36 13.58 19.16 6.76
C GLU A 36 12.89 17.81 6.51
N PRO A 37 11.55 17.76 6.30
CA PRO A 37 10.82 16.51 6.18
C PRO A 37 11.30 15.63 5.02
N SER A 38 11.71 16.24 3.90
CA SER A 38 12.18 15.49 2.75
C SER A 38 13.52 14.80 3.00
N LEU A 39 14.42 15.43 3.77
CA LEU A 39 15.70 14.86 4.18
C LEU A 39 15.51 13.81 5.28
N LEU A 40 14.60 14.05 6.23
CA LEU A 40 14.20 13.05 7.22
C LEU A 40 13.68 11.76 6.54
N THR A 41 12.86 11.92 5.50
CA THR A 41 12.34 10.79 4.72
C THR A 41 13.47 10.03 4.01
N GLU A 42 14.43 10.74 3.43
CA GLU A 42 15.58 10.14 2.74
C GLU A 42 16.47 9.34 3.71
N LEU A 43 16.74 9.88 4.90
CA LEU A 43 17.50 9.19 5.95
C LEU A 43 16.72 7.98 6.51
N ALA A 44 15.40 8.12 6.69
CA ALA A 44 14.53 7.04 7.14
C ALA A 44 14.46 5.87 6.14
N LEU A 45 14.42 6.16 4.83
CA LEU A 45 14.48 5.14 3.80
C LEU A 45 15.80 4.35 3.85
N ILE A 46 16.92 5.04 4.06
CA ILE A 46 18.24 4.40 4.22
C ILE A 46 18.28 3.52 5.48
N ASP A 47 17.79 4.03 6.62
CA ASP A 47 17.73 3.26 7.87
C ASP A 47 16.87 2.00 7.70
N LEU A 48 15.70 2.14 7.07
CA LEU A 48 14.77 1.04 6.80
C LEU A 48 15.40 -0.04 5.92
N GLU A 49 15.99 0.33 4.78
CA GLU A 49 16.66 -0.59 3.87
C GLU A 49 17.76 -1.39 4.58
N GLN A 50 18.62 -0.72 5.36
CA GLN A 50 19.75 -1.34 6.02
C GLN A 50 19.34 -2.26 7.17
N ARG A 51 18.34 -1.87 7.96
CA ARG A 51 17.78 -2.73 9.02
C ARG A 51 17.17 -4.00 8.44
N VAL A 52 16.38 -3.87 7.39
CA VAL A 52 15.76 -5.02 6.73
C VAL A 52 16.81 -5.93 6.09
N ALA A 53 17.86 -5.37 5.49
CA ALA A 53 19.00 -6.14 4.96
C ALA A 53 19.75 -6.95 6.04
N ARG A 54 19.76 -6.46 7.29
CA ARG A 54 20.30 -7.18 8.47
C ARG A 54 19.30 -8.16 9.11
N GLY A 55 18.08 -8.29 8.57
CA GLY A 55 17.04 -9.18 9.07
C GLY A 55 16.22 -8.62 10.24
N GLU A 56 16.33 -7.31 10.53
CA GLU A 56 15.48 -6.67 11.52
C GLU A 56 14.07 -6.44 10.95
N SER A 57 13.04 -6.63 11.78
CA SER A 57 11.65 -6.30 11.41
C SER A 57 11.36 -4.86 11.80
N VAL A 58 11.20 -4.00 10.79
CA VAL A 58 10.96 -2.56 10.97
C VAL A 58 9.77 -2.13 10.13
N GLN A 59 8.92 -1.29 10.71
CA GLN A 59 7.70 -0.80 10.07
C GLN A 59 7.78 0.71 9.84
N ALA A 60 7.16 1.23 8.79
CA ALA A 60 7.15 2.66 8.49
C ALA A 60 6.51 3.49 9.62
N GLU A 61 5.55 2.95 10.39
CA GLU A 61 4.94 3.63 11.53
C GLU A 61 5.96 4.08 12.59
N GLN A 62 7.02 3.29 12.80
CA GLN A 62 8.04 3.63 13.79
C GLN A 62 8.76 4.94 13.42
N TYR A 63 8.85 5.26 12.13
CA TYR A 63 9.38 6.52 11.65
C TYR A 63 8.35 7.66 11.72
N PHE A 64 7.07 7.37 11.57
CA PHE A 64 6.00 8.37 11.71
C PHE A 64 5.83 8.84 13.15
N ASP A 65 5.88 7.91 14.10
CA ASP A 65 5.85 8.22 15.54
C ASP A 65 7.06 9.06 15.95
N ARG A 66 8.23 8.74 15.39
CA ARG A 66 9.50 9.41 15.70
C ARG A 66 9.68 10.74 14.96
N PHE A 67 9.13 10.86 13.75
CA PHE A 67 9.23 12.03 12.89
C PHE A 67 7.84 12.42 12.35
N PRO A 68 6.99 13.06 13.17
CA PRO A 68 5.61 13.41 12.79
C PRO A 68 5.51 14.30 11.53
N ALA A 69 6.56 15.06 11.23
CA ALA A 69 6.63 15.89 10.03
C ALA A 69 6.61 15.07 8.72
N ILE A 70 7.04 13.81 8.75
CA ILE A 70 6.92 12.87 7.62
C ILE A 70 5.45 12.44 7.47
N ALA A 71 4.79 12.09 8.57
CA ALA A 71 3.39 11.65 8.58
C ALA A 71 2.40 12.77 8.19
N ALA A 72 2.78 14.01 8.43
CA ALA A 72 2.02 15.19 8.02
C ALA A 72 2.03 15.43 6.51
N ASP A 73 2.99 14.86 5.77
CA ASP A 73 3.06 14.93 4.30
C ASP A 73 2.68 13.58 3.67
N PRO A 74 1.48 13.46 3.07
CA PRO A 74 1.01 12.27 2.39
C PRO A 74 1.97 11.68 1.35
N GLN A 75 2.77 12.51 0.68
CA GLN A 75 3.73 12.06 -0.33
C GLN A 75 4.95 11.41 0.32
N LEU A 76 5.45 12.00 1.41
CA LEU A 76 6.61 11.49 2.14
C LEU A 76 6.28 10.23 2.93
N ALA A 77 5.13 10.21 3.62
CA ALA A 77 4.59 9.01 4.26
C ALA A 77 4.39 7.88 3.24
N GLY A 78 3.88 8.21 2.05
CA GLY A 78 3.70 7.28 0.95
C GLY A 78 5.00 6.61 0.52
N LYS A 79 6.10 7.36 0.40
CA LYS A 79 7.42 6.82 0.01
C LYS A 79 7.94 5.76 1.00
N LEU A 80 7.84 6.02 2.31
CA LEU A 80 8.31 5.09 3.34
C LEU A 80 7.47 3.80 3.40
N ILE A 81 6.14 3.91 3.37
CA ILE A 81 5.25 2.74 3.33
C ILE A 81 5.55 1.88 2.10
N ALA A 82 5.85 2.52 0.98
CA ALA A 82 6.07 1.82 -0.26
C ALA A 82 7.45 1.14 -0.33
N ALA A 83 8.48 1.73 0.29
CA ALA A 83 9.78 1.10 0.46
C ALA A 83 9.72 -0.08 1.44
N GLU A 84 9.03 0.06 2.58
CA GLU A 84 8.77 -1.05 3.51
C GLU A 84 8.14 -2.23 2.77
N TYR A 85 7.12 -1.94 1.95
CA TYR A 85 6.47 -2.96 1.14
C TYR A 85 7.43 -3.67 0.18
N ASP A 86 8.24 -2.93 -0.58
CA ASP A 86 9.17 -3.53 -1.54
C ASP A 86 10.17 -4.45 -0.83
N LEU A 87 10.67 -4.03 0.32
CA LEU A 87 11.61 -4.80 1.14
C LEU A 87 10.95 -6.06 1.75
N ILE A 88 9.72 -5.95 2.26
CA ILE A 88 8.96 -7.10 2.76
C ILE A 88 8.63 -8.05 1.61
N ALA A 89 8.24 -7.54 0.44
CA ALA A 89 7.91 -8.36 -0.71
C ALA A 89 9.11 -9.17 -1.24
N GLU A 90 10.32 -8.62 -1.16
CA GLU A 90 11.57 -9.31 -1.52
C GLU A 90 11.95 -10.40 -0.48
N GLN A 91 11.44 -10.33 0.75
CA GLN A 91 11.74 -11.28 1.84
C GLN A 91 10.66 -12.34 2.09
N LEU A 92 9.50 -12.27 1.43
CA LEU A 92 8.45 -13.27 1.59
C LEU A 92 8.94 -14.65 1.08
N PRO A 93 8.93 -15.70 1.92
CA PRO A 93 9.22 -17.04 1.43
C PRO A 93 8.14 -17.44 0.41
N ALA A 94 8.52 -18.24 -0.60
CA ALA A 94 7.64 -18.76 -1.65
C ALA A 94 6.37 -19.46 -1.11
N GLY A 95 6.31 -19.80 0.18
CA GLY A 95 5.14 -20.32 0.88
C GLY A 95 4.04 -19.31 1.23
N VAL A 96 4.23 -18.00 1.12
CA VAL A 96 3.10 -17.04 1.34
C VAL A 96 2.16 -17.00 0.12
N GLU A 97 2.62 -17.52 -1.03
CA GLU A 97 1.78 -17.84 -2.18
C GLU A 97 0.74 -18.93 -1.86
N SER A 98 1.04 -19.87 -0.96
CA SER A 98 0.05 -20.90 -0.56
C SER A 98 -1.03 -20.36 0.36
N ALA A 99 -0.77 -19.29 1.13
CA ALA A 99 -1.81 -18.53 1.82
C ALA A 99 -2.70 -17.75 0.82
N GLY A 100 -2.12 -17.25 -0.27
CA GLY A 100 -2.86 -16.72 -1.43
C GLY A 100 -3.75 -17.78 -2.08
N ARG A 101 -3.25 -19.01 -2.27
CA ARG A 101 -4.03 -20.16 -2.75
C ARG A 101 -5.09 -20.67 -1.75
N ALA A 102 -4.88 -20.48 -0.45
CA ALA A 102 -5.90 -20.77 0.56
C ALA A 102 -6.96 -19.66 0.65
N ILE A 103 -6.62 -18.43 0.24
CA ILE A 103 -7.58 -17.33 0.02
C ILE A 103 -8.43 -17.61 -1.23
N GLU A 104 -7.87 -18.24 -2.27
CA GLU A 104 -8.63 -18.75 -3.43
C GLU A 104 -9.71 -19.79 -3.02
N SER A 105 -9.59 -20.43 -1.84
CA SER A 105 -10.45 -21.54 -1.42
C SER A 105 -11.72 -21.15 -0.62
N ARG A 106 -12.25 -19.93 -0.78
CA ARG A 106 -13.50 -19.45 -0.11
C ARG A 106 -13.43 -19.28 1.43
N ALA A 107 -12.24 -19.13 2.01
CA ALA A 107 -12.07 -18.90 3.45
C ALA A 107 -12.54 -17.50 3.92
N PHE A 108 -12.60 -16.53 3.01
CA PHE A 108 -13.08 -15.18 3.26
C PHE A 108 -14.49 -14.98 2.68
N PRO A 109 -15.33 -14.13 3.29
CA PRO A 109 -16.63 -13.77 2.71
C PRO A 109 -16.42 -13.31 1.26
N PRO A 110 -17.23 -13.77 0.30
CA PRO A 110 -17.04 -13.48 -1.13
C PRO A 110 -17.04 -11.98 -1.46
N ASN A 111 -17.54 -11.14 -0.55
CA ASN A 111 -17.66 -9.69 -0.75
C ASN A 111 -16.77 -8.89 0.23
N LEU A 112 -15.85 -9.55 0.95
CA LEU A 112 -14.99 -8.86 1.91
C LEU A 112 -14.07 -7.84 1.19
N LEU A 113 -13.73 -8.10 -0.06
CA LEU A 113 -12.81 -7.30 -0.89
C LEU A 113 -13.53 -6.34 -1.83
N ASP A 114 -14.87 -6.37 -1.83
CA ASP A 114 -15.69 -5.82 -2.90
C ASP A 114 -15.84 -4.29 -2.84
N SER A 115 -15.58 -3.71 -1.67
CA SER A 115 -15.63 -2.28 -1.46
C SER A 115 -14.63 -1.81 -0.39
N THR A 116 -14.00 -0.69 -0.67
CA THR A 116 -13.21 0.05 0.32
C THR A 116 -14.15 0.79 1.26
N SER A 117 -13.86 0.78 2.55
CA SER A 117 -14.58 1.54 3.57
C SER A 117 -14.90 2.97 3.15
N THR A 118 -16.18 3.34 3.04
CA THR A 118 -16.59 4.74 2.86
C THR A 118 -16.06 5.63 3.99
N ARG A 119 -15.97 5.10 5.22
CA ARG A 119 -15.43 5.83 6.37
C ARG A 119 -13.92 6.07 6.25
N LEU A 120 -13.14 5.08 5.80
CA LEU A 120 -11.71 5.25 5.52
C LEU A 120 -11.50 6.32 4.45
N LEU A 121 -12.25 6.21 3.34
CA LEU A 121 -12.18 7.15 2.22
C LEU A 121 -12.52 8.57 2.66
N ARG A 122 -13.56 8.75 3.47
CA ARG A 122 -13.94 10.07 4.01
C ARG A 122 -12.89 10.66 4.94
N ARG A 123 -12.34 9.86 5.85
CA ARG A 123 -11.27 10.29 6.77
C ARG A 123 -10.00 10.67 6.02
N ALA A 124 -9.59 9.86 5.04
CA ALA A 124 -8.45 10.15 4.18
C ALA A 124 -8.71 11.39 3.32
N ALA A 125 -9.92 11.57 2.78
CA ALA A 125 -10.34 12.77 2.05
C ALA A 125 -10.32 14.04 2.93
N ALA A 126 -10.58 13.90 4.23
CA ALA A 126 -10.50 14.98 5.20
C ALA A 126 -9.06 15.32 5.62
N GLY A 127 -8.05 14.63 5.08
CA GLY A 127 -6.64 14.88 5.38
C GLY A 127 -6.13 14.17 6.64
N GLU A 128 -6.86 13.18 7.16
CA GLU A 128 -6.40 12.44 8.33
C GLU A 128 -5.23 11.50 7.98
N SER A 129 -4.03 11.81 8.50
CA SER A 129 -2.79 11.06 8.22
C SER A 129 -2.94 9.56 8.44
N ARG A 130 -3.54 9.13 9.55
CA ARG A 130 -3.69 7.70 9.86
C ARG A 130 -4.60 6.96 8.88
N ALA A 131 -5.62 7.64 8.37
CA ALA A 131 -6.52 7.07 7.35
C ALA A 131 -5.81 7.00 5.99
N TRP A 132 -5.02 8.01 5.65
CA TRP A 132 -4.18 8.01 4.46
C TRP A 132 -3.13 6.89 4.49
N GLU A 133 -2.39 6.76 5.60
CA GLU A 133 -1.40 5.70 5.81
C GLU A 133 -2.01 4.31 5.60
N LEU A 134 -3.19 4.06 6.19
CA LEU A 134 -3.89 2.78 6.03
C LEU A 134 -4.31 2.55 4.57
N LEU A 135 -4.79 3.59 3.87
CA LEU A 135 -5.15 3.50 2.46
C LEU A 135 -3.93 3.11 1.60
N VAL A 136 -2.78 3.74 1.83
CA VAL A 136 -1.52 3.42 1.12
C VAL A 136 -1.01 2.03 1.48
N ARG A 137 -1.13 1.61 2.75
CA ARG A 137 -0.74 0.25 3.19
C ARG A 137 -1.53 -0.84 2.49
N VAL A 138 -2.84 -0.64 2.35
CA VAL A 138 -3.74 -1.61 1.71
C VAL A 138 -3.55 -1.62 0.19
N TYR A 139 -3.55 -0.45 -0.45
CA TYR A 139 -3.60 -0.36 -1.92
C TYR A 139 -2.25 -0.13 -2.60
N GLY A 140 -1.24 0.32 -1.87
CA GLY A 140 0.10 0.53 -2.40
C GLY A 140 0.72 -0.70 -3.08
N PRO A 141 0.63 -1.89 -2.47
CA PRO A 141 1.01 -3.15 -3.11
C PRO A 141 0.32 -3.37 -4.46
N VAL A 142 -0.98 -3.08 -4.52
CA VAL A 142 -1.85 -3.32 -5.68
C VAL A 142 -1.49 -2.38 -6.82
N VAL A 143 -1.27 -1.10 -6.51
CA VAL A 143 -0.78 -0.10 -7.46
C VAL A 143 0.56 -0.52 -8.07
N ARG A 144 1.49 -1.03 -7.23
CA ARG A 144 2.79 -1.55 -7.70
C ARG A 144 2.63 -2.78 -8.57
N TYR A 145 1.73 -3.70 -8.21
CA TYR A 145 1.41 -4.86 -9.02
C TYR A 145 0.92 -4.43 -10.42
N TRP A 146 0.01 -3.47 -10.51
CA TRP A 146 -0.45 -2.92 -11.80
C TRP A 146 0.68 -2.26 -12.60
N CYS A 147 1.53 -1.47 -11.94
CA CYS A 147 2.68 -0.83 -12.60
C CYS A 147 3.66 -1.87 -13.19
N ARG A 148 4.02 -2.91 -12.42
CA ARG A 148 4.91 -3.99 -12.87
C ARG A 148 4.29 -4.79 -14.00
N ARG A 149 3.00 -5.12 -13.90
CA ARG A 149 2.26 -5.84 -14.94
C ARG A 149 2.18 -5.04 -16.24
N ALA A 150 2.13 -3.72 -16.16
CA ALA A 150 2.18 -2.84 -17.32
C ALA A 150 3.59 -2.66 -17.92
N GLY A 151 4.60 -3.34 -17.38
CA GLY A 151 5.95 -3.41 -17.94
C GLY A 151 6.94 -2.35 -17.41
N LEU A 152 6.60 -1.64 -16.33
CA LEU A 152 7.52 -0.67 -15.73
C LEU A 152 8.68 -1.35 -14.99
N ASN A 153 9.88 -0.78 -15.11
CA ASN A 153 11.05 -1.18 -14.33
C ASN A 153 10.96 -0.70 -12.86
N LYS A 154 11.87 -1.15 -11.98
CA LYS A 154 11.81 -0.85 -10.53
C LYS A 154 11.79 0.66 -10.22
N THR A 155 12.59 1.46 -10.93
CA THR A 155 12.64 2.91 -10.75
C THR A 155 11.35 3.58 -11.22
N ASP A 156 10.89 3.22 -12.42
CA ASP A 156 9.67 3.77 -13.02
C ASP A 156 8.41 3.40 -12.21
N VAL A 157 8.41 2.24 -11.56
CA VAL A 157 7.35 1.84 -10.62
C VAL A 157 7.31 2.79 -9.42
N ALA A 158 8.46 3.16 -8.85
CA ALA A 158 8.51 4.04 -7.69
C ALA A 158 8.02 5.46 -8.01
N ASP A 159 8.39 5.97 -9.19
CA ASP A 159 7.96 7.27 -9.69
C ASP A 159 6.45 7.28 -10.01
N THR A 160 5.99 6.29 -10.78
CA THR A 160 4.57 6.15 -11.14
C THR A 160 3.70 5.96 -9.89
N PHE A 161 4.15 5.15 -8.94
CA PHE A 161 3.48 4.97 -7.64
C PHE A 161 3.30 6.33 -6.93
N SER A 162 4.36 7.13 -6.85
CA SER A 162 4.33 8.43 -6.19
C SER A 162 3.38 9.38 -6.92
N GLU A 163 3.42 9.43 -8.26
CA GLU A 163 2.50 10.22 -9.07
C GLU A 163 1.04 9.77 -8.93
N THR A 164 0.80 8.45 -8.80
CA THR A 164 -0.53 7.87 -8.59
C THR A 164 -1.08 8.32 -7.23
N PHE A 165 -0.38 8.09 -6.13
CA PHE A 165 -0.87 8.46 -4.81
C PHE A 165 -0.99 9.98 -4.62
N LEU A 166 -0.16 10.78 -5.30
CA LEU A 166 -0.33 12.23 -5.36
C LEU A 166 -1.61 12.64 -6.10
N ALA A 167 -1.94 11.98 -7.21
CA ALA A 167 -3.21 12.22 -7.88
C ALA A 167 -4.39 11.79 -7.00
N VAL A 168 -4.26 10.65 -6.32
CA VAL A 168 -5.29 10.14 -5.41
C VAL A 168 -5.57 11.14 -4.29
N VAL A 169 -4.55 11.62 -3.56
CA VAL A 169 -4.80 12.56 -2.43
C VAL A 169 -5.48 13.84 -2.89
N ARG A 170 -5.20 14.33 -4.10
CA ARG A 170 -5.81 15.53 -4.68
C ARG A 170 -7.26 15.30 -5.12
N SER A 171 -7.54 14.15 -5.72
CA SER A 171 -8.84 13.85 -6.31
C SER A 171 -9.79 13.10 -5.37
N LEU A 172 -9.29 12.55 -4.26
CA LEU A 172 -10.07 11.77 -3.29
C LEU A 172 -11.24 12.56 -2.67
N PRO A 173 -11.10 13.85 -2.28
CA PRO A 173 -12.25 14.63 -1.77
C PRO A 173 -13.36 14.83 -2.80
N LYS A 174 -13.01 14.92 -4.09
CA LYS A 174 -13.98 15.04 -5.19
C LYS A 174 -14.65 13.69 -5.46
N PHE A 175 -13.85 12.61 -5.49
CA PHE A 175 -14.35 11.25 -5.61
C PHE A 175 -15.35 10.92 -4.50
N GLU A 176 -15.04 11.17 -3.22
CA GLU A 176 -15.93 10.86 -2.10
C GLU A 176 -17.28 11.59 -2.18
N LYS A 177 -17.28 12.86 -2.58
CA LYS A 177 -18.51 13.65 -2.78
C LYS A 177 -19.37 13.13 -3.93
N GLN A 178 -18.76 12.49 -4.93
CA GLN A 178 -19.44 11.91 -6.09
C GLN A 178 -19.76 10.42 -5.90
N ALA A 179 -19.19 9.77 -4.87
CA ALA A 179 -19.22 8.34 -4.62
C ALA A 179 -20.57 7.88 -4.04
N GLY A 180 -21.62 8.03 -4.85
CA GLY A 180 -22.84 7.20 -4.77
C GLY A 180 -22.89 6.11 -5.86
N LYS A 181 -21.89 6.02 -6.77
CA LYS A 181 -21.99 5.22 -8.01
C LYS A 181 -20.77 4.35 -8.41
N ALA A 182 -19.54 4.63 -7.96
CA ALA A 182 -18.33 3.95 -8.45
C ALA A 182 -17.51 3.26 -7.34
N LYS A 183 -16.96 2.06 -7.62
CA LYS A 183 -16.07 1.32 -6.69
C LYS A 183 -14.68 1.98 -6.66
N PHE A 184 -14.19 2.35 -5.47
CA PHE A 184 -12.87 3.00 -5.28
C PHE A 184 -11.72 2.26 -5.96
N ARG A 185 -11.70 0.92 -5.88
CA ARG A 185 -10.65 0.10 -6.51
C ARG A 185 -10.59 0.30 -8.02
N ALA A 186 -11.74 0.34 -8.69
CA ALA A 186 -11.81 0.56 -10.14
C ALA A 186 -11.29 1.96 -10.49
N TRP A 187 -11.73 2.97 -9.75
CA TRP A 187 -11.23 4.34 -9.89
C TRP A 187 -9.72 4.44 -9.67
N LEU A 188 -9.18 3.78 -8.63
CA LEU A 188 -7.74 3.77 -8.36
C LEU A 188 -6.95 3.09 -9.48
N LYS A 189 -7.46 1.98 -10.03
CA LYS A 189 -6.86 1.30 -11.19
C LYS A 189 -6.79 2.24 -12.39
N THR A 190 -7.87 2.98 -12.66
CA THR A 190 -7.92 4.00 -13.71
C THR A 190 -6.88 5.09 -13.52
N VAL A 191 -6.77 5.65 -12.31
CA VAL A 191 -5.73 6.66 -11.99
C VAL A 191 -4.34 6.08 -12.21
N THR A 192 -4.10 4.84 -11.78
CA THR A 192 -2.80 4.16 -11.94
C THR A 192 -2.43 3.97 -13.41
N LEU A 193 -3.32 3.39 -14.21
CA LEU A 193 -3.08 3.14 -15.64
C LEU A 193 -2.91 4.45 -16.43
N SER A 194 -3.59 5.52 -16.02
CA SER A 194 -3.36 6.86 -16.58
C SER A 194 -1.92 7.33 -16.31
N LYS A 195 -1.37 7.14 -15.11
CA LYS A 195 0.02 7.48 -14.80
C LYS A 195 1.02 6.64 -15.58
N VAL A 196 0.77 5.34 -15.71
CA VAL A 196 1.58 4.44 -16.54
C VAL A 196 1.60 4.90 -18.00
N ASN A 197 0.45 5.21 -18.59
CA ASN A 197 0.36 5.69 -19.98
C ASN A 197 1.09 7.03 -20.15
N ASN A 198 0.95 7.95 -19.19
CA ASN A 198 1.68 9.21 -19.20
C ASN A 198 3.20 8.99 -19.14
N HIS A 199 3.65 8.03 -18.34
CA HIS A 199 5.07 7.66 -18.26
C HIS A 199 5.61 7.17 -19.60
N PHE A 200 4.96 6.19 -20.24
CA PHE A 200 5.37 5.71 -21.55
C PHE A 200 5.29 6.81 -22.64
N ASN A 201 4.28 7.68 -22.57
CA ASN A 201 4.17 8.82 -23.49
C ASN A 201 5.30 9.85 -23.31
N LYS A 202 5.77 10.08 -22.07
CA LYS A 202 6.93 10.93 -21.79
C LYS A 202 8.23 10.29 -22.26
N GLN A 203 8.36 8.96 -22.15
CA GLN A 203 9.51 8.22 -22.67
C GLN A 203 9.51 8.11 -24.21
N GLY A 204 8.33 8.18 -24.86
CA GLY A 204 8.13 7.92 -26.29
C GLY A 204 7.91 9.15 -27.20
N LYS A 205 8.32 10.36 -26.83
CA LYS A 205 8.08 11.59 -27.63
C LYS A 205 9.40 12.33 -27.90
N GLN A 206 9.81 12.63 -29.15
CA GLN A 206 9.04 12.82 -30.41
C GLN A 206 9.89 12.69 -31.70
N PRO A 207 9.32 12.66 -32.94
CA PRO A 207 7.89 12.72 -33.35
C PRO A 207 7.43 11.65 -34.37
N ALA A 208 6.12 11.38 -34.43
CA ALA A 208 5.38 11.17 -35.69
C ALA A 208 3.90 11.52 -35.48
N ALA A 209 3.54 12.74 -35.86
CA ALA A 209 2.17 13.15 -36.01
C ALA A 209 1.60 12.51 -37.28
N LEU A 210 0.58 11.67 -37.14
CA LEU A 210 -0.42 11.41 -38.18
C LEU A 210 -1.77 11.17 -37.49
N GLY A 211 -2.62 12.20 -37.53
CA GLY A 211 -4.08 12.08 -37.45
C GLY A 211 -4.72 12.18 -36.06
N GLY A 212 -5.35 13.33 -35.77
CA GLY A 212 -6.41 13.48 -34.75
C GLY A 212 -5.99 13.88 -33.34
N SER A 213 -4.75 13.63 -32.93
CA SER A 213 -4.31 13.72 -31.53
C SER A 213 -3.72 15.06 -31.09
N THR A 214 -3.77 16.11 -31.93
CA THR A 214 -3.32 17.46 -31.55
C THR A 214 -4.34 18.20 -30.69
N ALA A 215 -5.64 17.90 -30.81
CA ALA A 215 -6.65 18.36 -29.85
C ALA A 215 -6.52 17.69 -28.47
N MET A 216 -5.81 16.55 -28.41
CA MET A 216 -5.59 15.74 -27.20
C MET A 216 -4.31 16.13 -26.43
N MET A 217 -3.49 17.04 -26.97
CA MET A 217 -2.15 17.35 -26.44
C MET A 217 -2.10 18.62 -25.56
N GLN A 218 -3.22 19.33 -25.39
CA GLN A 218 -3.40 20.34 -24.34
C GLN A 218 -4.09 19.77 -23.06
N LEU A 219 -4.32 18.45 -22.98
CA LEU A 219 -5.04 17.78 -21.88
C LEU A 219 -4.16 17.28 -20.73
N ALA A 220 -3.02 17.94 -20.45
CA ALA A 220 -2.22 17.64 -19.26
C ALA A 220 -2.77 18.29 -17.97
N GLU A 221 -3.74 19.20 -18.09
CA GLU A 221 -4.47 19.81 -16.96
C GLU A 221 -5.71 19.01 -16.53
N VAL A 222 -5.96 17.87 -17.17
CA VAL A 222 -7.29 17.27 -17.17
C VAL A 222 -7.30 15.91 -16.46
N ALA A 223 -6.73 15.87 -15.25
CA ALA A 223 -7.10 14.87 -14.25
C ALA A 223 -8.41 15.26 -13.52
N ASP A 224 -9.00 16.41 -13.90
CA ASP A 224 -10.18 17.01 -13.27
C ASP A 224 -11.45 16.99 -14.12
N ASP A 225 -11.45 16.35 -15.30
CA ASP A 225 -12.64 16.30 -16.16
C ASP A 225 -13.57 15.11 -15.84
N PRO A 226 -14.84 15.39 -15.49
CA PRO A 226 -15.87 14.38 -15.28
C PRO A 226 -16.13 13.47 -16.50
N GLU A 227 -16.00 13.97 -17.72
CA GLU A 227 -16.25 13.21 -18.96
C GLU A 227 -15.16 12.17 -19.21
N TRP A 228 -13.90 12.47 -18.84
CA TRP A 228 -12.78 11.54 -18.92
C TRP A 228 -12.94 10.37 -17.94
N ASN A 229 -13.38 10.65 -16.72
CA ASN A 229 -13.67 9.61 -15.72
C ASN A 229 -14.84 8.71 -16.16
N ALA A 230 -15.88 9.28 -16.77
CA ALA A 230 -17.03 8.53 -17.28
C ALA A 230 -16.68 7.63 -18.50
N ALA A 231 -15.85 8.12 -19.42
CA ALA A 231 -15.38 7.34 -20.57
C ALA A 231 -14.48 6.15 -20.14
N LEU A 232 -13.68 6.33 -19.09
CA LEU A 232 -12.83 5.28 -18.54
C LEU A 232 -13.59 4.27 -17.68
N GLU A 233 -14.65 4.67 -16.98
CA GLU A 233 -15.58 3.75 -16.30
C GLU A 233 -16.24 2.77 -17.29
N GLN A 234 -16.60 3.24 -18.49
CA GLN A 234 -17.09 2.36 -19.57
C GLN A 234 -16.01 1.42 -20.13
N SER A 235 -14.75 1.87 -20.20
CA SER A 235 -13.61 1.04 -20.64
C SER A 235 -13.20 -0.01 -19.59
N ALA A 236 -13.21 0.33 -18.30
CA ALA A 236 -12.89 -0.59 -17.22
C ALA A 236 -13.94 -1.70 -17.04
N ALA A 237 -15.19 -1.45 -17.48
CA ALA A 237 -16.23 -2.46 -17.57
C ALA A 237 -16.05 -3.41 -18.78
N ALA A 238 -15.26 -3.02 -19.79
CA ALA A 238 -15.05 -3.79 -21.01
C ALA A 238 -13.86 -4.77 -20.94
N ASP A 239 -12.82 -4.45 -20.15
CA ASP A 239 -11.67 -5.33 -19.90
C ASP A 239 -11.92 -6.25 -18.68
N ASN A 240 -12.98 -7.06 -18.75
CA ASN A 240 -13.32 -8.05 -17.74
C ASN A 240 -12.64 -9.39 -18.05
N ASP A 241 -11.30 -9.41 -17.98
CA ASP A 241 -10.58 -10.68 -17.87
C ASP A 241 -10.82 -11.23 -16.46
N GLU A 242 -11.77 -12.15 -16.32
CA GLU A 242 -12.17 -12.74 -15.03
C GLU A 242 -10.98 -13.36 -14.27
N ALA A 243 -9.99 -13.89 -15.00
CA ALA A 243 -8.77 -14.44 -14.40
C ALA A 243 -7.88 -13.33 -13.83
N LEU A 244 -7.82 -12.17 -14.51
CA LEU A 244 -7.13 -10.98 -14.00
C LEU A 244 -7.82 -10.44 -12.75
N ALA A 245 -9.14 -10.30 -12.76
CA ALA A 245 -9.90 -9.85 -11.60
C ALA A 245 -9.69 -10.76 -10.38
N HIS A 246 -9.70 -12.08 -10.57
CA HIS A 246 -9.38 -13.06 -9.52
C HIS A 246 -7.97 -12.90 -8.96
N SER A 247 -6.97 -12.68 -9.82
CA SER A 247 -5.58 -12.49 -9.39
C SER A 247 -5.38 -11.21 -8.56
N GLU A 248 -6.09 -10.14 -8.90
CA GLU A 248 -6.05 -8.86 -8.16
C GLU A 248 -6.73 -8.97 -6.79
N GLU A 249 -7.84 -9.71 -6.71
CA GLU A 249 -8.55 -9.99 -5.47
C GLU A 249 -7.73 -10.85 -4.52
N ALA A 250 -7.16 -11.95 -5.01
CA ALA A 250 -6.29 -12.82 -4.24
C ALA A 250 -5.09 -12.05 -3.67
N PHE A 251 -4.48 -11.19 -4.48
CA PHE A 251 -3.35 -10.38 -4.07
C PHE A 251 -3.73 -9.33 -3.00
N LEU A 252 -4.84 -8.61 -3.18
CA LEU A 252 -5.33 -7.65 -2.19
C LEU A 252 -5.66 -8.35 -0.86
N ALA A 253 -6.35 -9.48 -0.90
CA ALA A 253 -6.65 -10.29 0.28
C ALA A 253 -5.38 -10.76 0.99
N GLN A 254 -4.38 -11.25 0.25
CA GLN A 254 -3.10 -11.66 0.80
C GLN A 254 -2.44 -10.50 1.56
N ARG A 255 -2.51 -9.28 1.02
CA ARG A 255 -1.93 -8.09 1.68
C ARG A 255 -2.67 -7.69 2.94
N MET A 256 -3.99 -7.78 2.95
CA MET A 256 -4.76 -7.48 4.16
C MET A 256 -4.55 -8.53 5.25
N VAL A 257 -4.45 -9.80 4.87
CA VAL A 257 -4.09 -10.89 5.79
C VAL A 257 -2.70 -10.64 6.38
N GLN A 258 -1.72 -10.20 5.60
CA GLN A 258 -0.39 -9.86 6.11
C GLN A 258 -0.39 -8.67 7.08
N LEU A 259 -1.13 -7.60 6.73
CA LEU A 259 -1.27 -6.42 7.59
C LEU A 259 -1.92 -6.78 8.93
N VAL A 260 -2.99 -7.58 8.91
CA VAL A 260 -3.66 -7.98 10.15
C VAL A 260 -2.83 -8.98 10.93
N ARG A 261 -2.09 -9.89 10.27
CA ARG A 261 -1.24 -10.88 10.93
C ARG A 261 -0.26 -10.23 11.91
N SER A 262 0.39 -9.14 11.52
CA SER A 262 1.40 -8.49 12.36
C SER A 262 0.84 -7.87 13.64
N GLU A 263 -0.49 -7.67 13.73
CA GLU A 263 -1.16 -7.11 14.90
C GLU A 263 -1.52 -8.16 15.97
N PHE A 264 -1.46 -9.46 15.64
CA PHE A 264 -1.87 -10.53 16.54
C PHE A 264 -0.69 -11.41 16.98
N ARG A 265 -0.75 -11.91 18.22
CA ARG A 265 0.18 -12.95 18.69
C ARG A 265 0.04 -14.20 17.84
N ASP A 266 1.14 -14.90 17.58
CA ASP A 266 1.18 -16.12 16.77
C ASP A 266 0.11 -17.14 17.17
N GLN A 267 -0.08 -17.39 18.47
CA GLN A 267 -1.08 -18.35 18.93
C GLN A 267 -2.53 -17.95 18.58
N THR A 268 -2.83 -16.64 18.61
CA THR A 268 -4.14 -16.11 18.20
C THR A 268 -4.32 -16.21 16.69
N TRP A 269 -3.26 -15.93 15.93
CA TRP A 269 -3.23 -16.07 14.48
C TRP A 269 -3.43 -17.53 14.05
N GLN A 270 -2.71 -18.47 14.67
CA GLN A 270 -2.83 -19.90 14.39
C GLN A 270 -4.24 -20.43 14.67
N ALA A 271 -4.87 -19.99 15.77
CA ALA A 271 -6.25 -20.34 16.08
C ALA A 271 -7.24 -19.81 15.01
N PHE A 272 -7.03 -18.60 14.51
CA PHE A 272 -7.79 -18.07 13.37
C PHE A 272 -7.53 -18.88 12.09
N TYR A 273 -6.26 -19.08 11.73
CA TYR A 273 -5.86 -19.75 10.49
C TYR A 273 -6.43 -21.17 10.40
N ARG A 274 -6.24 -21.98 11.45
CA ARG A 274 -6.79 -23.34 11.56
C ARG A 274 -8.30 -23.39 11.37
N THR A 275 -9.03 -22.41 11.90
CA THR A 275 -10.51 -22.44 11.92
C THR A 275 -11.19 -21.66 10.80
N ALA A 276 -10.50 -20.72 10.16
CA ALA A 276 -11.03 -19.90 9.07
C ALA A 276 -10.52 -20.39 7.71
N VAL A 277 -9.26 -20.82 7.65
CA VAL A 277 -8.58 -21.22 6.41
C VAL A 277 -8.57 -22.73 6.27
N GLU A 278 -8.11 -23.46 7.29
CA GLU A 278 -8.02 -24.93 7.23
C GLU A 278 -9.33 -25.65 7.62
N GLN A 279 -10.37 -24.88 7.99
CA GLN A 279 -11.70 -25.37 8.34
C GLN A 279 -11.75 -26.39 9.50
N CYS A 280 -10.74 -26.41 10.38
CA CYS A 280 -10.76 -27.20 11.61
C CYS A 280 -11.86 -26.71 12.57
N THR A 281 -12.39 -27.62 13.39
CA THR A 281 -13.30 -27.23 14.46
C THR A 281 -12.57 -26.47 15.57
N SER A 282 -13.30 -25.66 16.34
CA SER A 282 -12.71 -24.95 17.49
C SER A 282 -12.20 -25.90 18.59
N GLN A 283 -12.64 -27.16 18.62
CA GLN A 283 -12.14 -28.18 19.54
C GLN A 283 -10.81 -28.77 19.07
N GLN A 284 -10.71 -29.17 17.81
CA GLN A 284 -9.45 -29.68 17.24
C GLN A 284 -8.34 -28.63 17.34
N ALA A 285 -8.62 -27.38 16.95
CA ALA A 285 -7.65 -26.30 17.08
C ALA A 285 -7.31 -25.98 18.54
N ALA A 286 -8.22 -26.19 19.48
CA ALA A 286 -7.96 -25.99 20.90
C ALA A 286 -7.02 -27.06 21.47
N GLU A 287 -7.25 -28.33 21.12
CA GLU A 287 -6.40 -29.46 21.52
C GLU A 287 -4.97 -29.31 20.98
N GLU A 288 -4.82 -28.97 19.70
CA GLU A 288 -3.50 -28.79 19.08
C GLU A 288 -2.74 -27.58 19.62
N LEU A 289 -3.43 -26.46 19.85
CA LEU A 289 -2.79 -25.20 20.24
C LEU A 289 -2.66 -25.02 21.76
N GLY A 290 -3.10 -26.00 22.55
CA GLY A 290 -3.14 -25.90 24.02
C GLY A 290 -4.05 -24.76 24.51
N MET A 291 -5.15 -24.50 23.80
CA MET A 291 -6.10 -23.42 24.10
C MET A 291 -7.45 -23.99 24.56
N SER A 292 -8.34 -23.14 25.08
CA SER A 292 -9.75 -23.51 25.21
C SER A 292 -10.50 -23.28 23.90
N ALA A 293 -11.52 -24.09 23.61
CA ALA A 293 -12.37 -23.88 22.42
C ALA A 293 -13.05 -22.49 22.42
N MET A 294 -13.29 -21.90 23.60
CA MET A 294 -13.77 -20.52 23.71
C MET A 294 -12.71 -19.49 23.30
N ALA A 295 -11.45 -19.69 23.70
CA ALA A 295 -10.35 -18.82 23.29
C ALA A 295 -10.12 -18.87 21.77
N VAL A 296 -10.24 -20.04 21.14
CA VAL A 296 -10.16 -20.20 19.69
C VAL A 296 -11.28 -19.42 18.98
N ARG A 297 -12.53 -19.52 19.46
CA ARG A 297 -13.67 -18.75 18.89
C ARG A 297 -13.45 -17.24 19.03
N LYS A 298 -12.96 -16.78 20.18
CA LYS A 298 -12.61 -15.36 20.40
C LYS A 298 -11.47 -14.91 19.48
N ALA A 299 -10.46 -15.74 19.25
CA ALA A 299 -9.38 -15.45 18.32
C ALA A 299 -9.92 -15.25 16.89
N LYS A 300 -10.72 -16.20 16.39
CA LYS A 300 -11.37 -16.10 15.08
C LYS A 300 -12.20 -14.82 14.93
N SER A 301 -13.05 -14.53 15.92
CA SER A 301 -13.90 -13.33 15.91
C SER A 301 -13.08 -12.04 15.89
N ARG A 302 -12.02 -11.93 16.70
CA ARG A 302 -11.16 -10.73 16.76
C ARG A 302 -10.43 -10.48 15.46
N VAL A 303 -9.83 -11.51 14.85
CA VAL A 303 -9.11 -11.37 13.59
C VAL A 303 -10.07 -11.01 12.45
N MET A 304 -11.25 -11.65 12.39
CA MET A 304 -12.27 -11.33 11.40
C MET A 304 -12.82 -9.91 11.57
N GLN A 305 -13.05 -9.48 12.80
CA GLN A 305 -13.47 -8.10 13.08
C GLN A 305 -12.40 -7.12 12.63
N ARG A 306 -11.12 -7.41 12.93
CA ARG A 306 -10.03 -6.52 12.53
C ARG A 306 -9.85 -6.43 11.02
N LEU A 307 -9.99 -7.55 10.31
CA LEU A 307 -10.01 -7.56 8.83
C LEU A 307 -11.18 -6.74 8.28
N LYS A 308 -12.37 -6.86 8.89
CA LYS A 308 -13.52 -6.04 8.53
C LYS A 308 -13.26 -4.56 8.80
N GLU A 309 -12.72 -4.18 9.95
CA GLU A 309 -12.37 -2.79 10.27
C GLU A 309 -11.35 -2.21 9.28
N LEU A 310 -10.33 -2.98 8.91
CA LEU A 310 -9.35 -2.62 7.89
C LEU A 310 -10.03 -2.29 6.54
N LEU A 311 -11.12 -3.00 6.26
CA LEU A 311 -11.92 -2.91 5.04
C LEU A 311 -13.16 -2.03 5.18
N GLY A 312 -13.47 -1.53 6.38
CA GLY A 312 -14.62 -0.68 6.66
C GLY A 312 -15.94 -1.32 7.00
N GLY A 313 -15.97 -2.63 7.24
CA GLY A 313 -17.15 -3.28 7.78
C GLY A 313 -17.28 -2.97 9.27
N ASP A 314 -17.97 -1.87 9.60
CA ASP A 314 -18.83 -1.85 10.78
C ASP A 314 -20.12 -1.09 10.46
N GLU A 315 -21.19 -1.89 10.42
CA GLU A 315 -22.54 -1.49 10.83
C GLU A 315 -22.54 -1.23 12.34
N GLN A 316 -23.16 -0.12 12.73
CA GLN A 316 -23.77 0.19 14.03
C GLN A 316 -22.83 0.56 15.19
N ALA A 317 -22.78 1.86 15.49
CA ALA A 317 -23.60 2.45 16.57
C ALA A 317 -23.90 3.93 16.24
#